data_AF-A0AAD8BKC3-F1
#
_entry.id   AF-A0AAD8BKC3-F1
#
_cell.length_a   1.000
_cell.length_b   1.000
_cell.length_c   1.000
_cell.angle_alpha   90.00
_cell.angle_beta   90.00
_cell.angle_gamma   90.00
#
_symmetry.space_group_name_H-M   'P 1'
#
loop_
_entity.id
_entity.type
_entity.pdbx_description
1 polymer ?
#
loop_
_entity_poly.entity_id
_entity_poly.type
_entity_poly.pdbx_seq_one_letter_code
_entity_poly.pdbx_strand_id
1 'polypeptide(L)'
;RVLDVLKLDVEGYEWGILDNLIQTDVLKYVRQLMIEFHLFPNFPARSEYVYLYKIYTRLREMGFREYATWREPKNINERRFINQRAVDFVNYFFNQTR
;
A
#
# COMPACT_ATOMS: atom_id res chain seq x y z
N ARG A 1 -10.97 14.15 11.26
CA ARG A 1 -12.19 13.84 10.48
C ARG A 1 -12.05 12.42 9.96
N VAL A 2 -13.12 11.62 9.96
CA VAL A 2 -13.10 10.26 9.39
C VAL A 2 -13.09 10.34 7.87
N LEU A 3 -12.28 9.48 7.23
CA LEU A 3 -12.26 9.26 5.79
C LEU A 3 -12.86 7.87 5.50
N ASP A 4 -13.86 7.82 4.63
CA ASP A 4 -14.47 6.56 4.22
C ASP A 4 -13.54 5.74 3.32
N VAL A 5 -12.85 6.41 2.39
CA VAL A 5 -11.92 5.80 1.46
C VAL A 5 -10.69 6.70 1.32
N LEU A 6 -9.50 6.11 1.41
CA LEU A 6 -8.24 6.72 1.00
C LEU A 6 -7.65 5.86 -0.12
N LYS A 7 -7.49 6.44 -1.32
CA LYS A 7 -6.78 5.81 -2.45
C LYS A 7 -5.39 6.42 -2.55
N LEU A 8 -4.37 5.57 -2.66
CA LEU A 8 -2.99 5.94 -2.91
C LEU A 8 -2.50 5.21 -4.17
N ASP A 9 -1.77 5.94 -4.99
CA ASP A 9 -0.99 5.44 -6.11
C ASP A 9 0.46 5.74 -5.72
N VAL A 10 1.26 4.69 -5.48
CA VAL A 10 2.55 4.79 -4.78
C VAL A 10 3.66 4.27 -5.67
N GLU A 11 4.56 5.19 -6.03
CA GLU A 11 5.73 4.87 -6.81
C GLU A 11 7.02 5.49 -6.25
N GLY A 12 8.12 4.72 -6.32
CA GLY A 12 9.44 5.27 -6.12
C GLY A 12 9.76 5.87 -4.74
N TYR A 13 9.96 7.19 -4.65
CA TYR A 13 10.23 7.84 -3.37
C TYR A 13 8.97 8.01 -2.50
N GLU A 14 7.78 7.78 -3.06
CA GLU A 14 6.51 7.89 -2.35
C GLU A 14 6.27 6.75 -1.36
N TRP A 15 7.03 5.66 -1.44
CA TRP A 15 6.97 4.56 -0.48
C TRP A 15 7.20 5.05 0.97
N GLY A 16 7.96 6.13 1.18
CA GLY A 16 8.14 6.75 2.48
C GLY A 16 6.87 7.40 3.06
N ILE A 17 5.90 7.77 2.22
CA ILE A 17 4.61 8.33 2.65
C ILE A 17 3.84 7.28 3.45
N LEU A 18 3.83 6.02 3.03
CA LEU A 18 3.14 4.95 3.76
C LEU A 18 3.74 4.73 5.15
N ASP A 19 5.07 4.74 5.27
CA ASP A 19 5.73 4.65 6.57
C ASP A 19 5.36 5.85 7.47
N ASN A 20 5.32 7.06 6.91
CA ASN A 20 4.88 8.24 7.65
C ASN A 20 3.42 8.13 8.13
N LEU A 21 2.49 7.69 7.26
CA LEU A 21 1.08 7.50 7.61
C LEU A 21 0.90 6.45 8.72
N ILE A 22 1.72 5.40 8.71
CA ILE A 22 1.75 4.38 9.76
C ILE A 22 2.31 4.96 11.06
N GLN A 23 3.46 5.64 11.01
CA GLN A 23 4.14 6.18 12.20
C GLN A 23 3.34 7.28 12.90
N THR A 24 2.62 8.09 12.13
CA THR A 24 1.76 9.17 12.67
C THR A 24 0.39 8.67 13.12
N ASP A 25 0.09 7.38 12.95
CA ASP A 25 -1.17 6.74 13.35
C ASP A 25 -2.42 7.43 12.77
N VAL A 26 -2.27 8.13 11.63
CA VAL A 26 -3.40 8.83 10.98
C VAL A 26 -4.34 7.87 10.27
N LEU A 27 -3.86 6.67 9.91
CA LEU A 27 -4.65 5.63 9.24
C LEU A 27 -5.81 5.08 10.10
N LYS A 28 -5.79 5.28 11.43
CA LYS A 28 -6.92 4.91 12.30
C LYS A 28 -8.22 5.64 11.96
N TYR A 29 -8.13 6.78 11.27
CA TYR A 29 -9.28 7.56 10.83
C TYR A 29 -9.80 7.14 9.44
N VAL A 30 -9.19 6.14 8.82
CA VAL A 30 -9.54 5.64 7.47
C VAL A 30 -10.29 4.31 7.58
N ARG A 31 -11.49 4.23 6.98
CA ARG A 31 -12.30 3.01 6.93
C ARG A 31 -11.81 2.02 5.87
N GLN A 32 -11.48 2.51 4.69
CA GLN A 32 -10.98 1.71 3.57
C GLN A 32 -9.74 2.35 2.98
N LEU A 33 -8.73 1.53 2.72
CA LEU A 33 -7.45 1.95 2.15
C LEU A 33 -7.23 1.18 0.85
N MET A 34 -7.04 1.87 -0.26
CA MET A 34 -6.76 1.27 -1.56
C MET A 34 -5.37 1.73 -1.97
N ILE A 35 -4.47 0.79 -2.27
CA ILE A 35 -3.09 1.12 -2.62
C ILE A 35 -2.71 0.43 -3.92
N GLU A 36 -2.25 1.21 -4.87
CA GLU A 36 -1.55 0.77 -6.06
C GLU A 36 -0.04 0.89 -5.85
N PHE A 37 0.70 -0.21 -6.00
CA PHE A 37 2.14 -0.25 -5.79
C PHE A 37 2.87 -0.44 -7.11
N HIS A 38 3.88 0.39 -7.35
CA HIS A 38 4.69 0.37 -8.56
C HIS A 38 6.12 -0.06 -8.24
N LEU A 39 6.58 -1.12 -8.89
CA LEU A 39 7.97 -1.56 -8.90
C LEU A 39 8.47 -1.57 -10.35
N PHE A 40 9.41 -0.68 -10.66
CA PHE A 40 10.06 -0.59 -11.97
C PHE A 40 11.31 -1.47 -12.02
N PRO A 41 11.87 -1.76 -13.21
CA PRO A 41 13.01 -2.68 -13.34
C PRO A 41 14.23 -2.27 -12.51
N ASN A 42 14.46 -0.96 -12.39
CA ASN A 42 15.64 -0.37 -11.75
C ASN A 42 15.29 0.53 -10.56
N PHE A 43 14.03 0.57 -10.13
CA PHE A 43 13.58 1.46 -9.06
C PHE A 43 12.25 1.01 -8.44
N PRO A 44 12.11 0.98 -7.10
CA PRO A 44 13.15 1.15 -6.08
C PRO A 44 14.25 0.07 -6.18
N ALA A 45 15.38 0.27 -5.51
CA ALA A 45 16.47 -0.70 -5.59
C ALA A 45 16.01 -2.05 -5.01
N ARG A 46 16.44 -3.18 -5.60
CA ARG A 46 16.01 -4.51 -5.14
C ARG A 46 16.32 -4.77 -3.65
N SER A 47 17.37 -4.17 -3.12
CA SER A 47 17.72 -4.20 -1.70
C SER A 47 16.63 -3.59 -0.79
N GLU A 48 15.81 -2.69 -1.31
CA GLU A 48 14.73 -2.04 -0.58
C GLU A 48 13.46 -2.89 -0.50
N TYR A 49 13.32 -3.94 -1.33
CA TYR A 49 12.08 -4.71 -1.41
C TYR A 49 11.67 -5.33 -0.07
N VAL A 50 12.64 -5.73 0.77
CA VAL A 50 12.37 -6.22 2.12
C VAL A 50 11.74 -5.13 3.00
N TYR A 51 12.20 -3.89 2.89
CA TYR A 51 11.63 -2.75 3.61
C TYR A 51 10.21 -2.44 3.12
N LEU A 52 9.98 -2.44 1.80
CA LEU A 52 8.65 -2.20 1.22
C LEU A 52 7.64 -3.29 1.62
N TYR A 53 8.09 -4.55 1.64
CA TYR A 53 7.28 -5.65 2.12
C TYR A 53 6.93 -5.51 3.60
N LYS A 54 7.86 -5.01 4.43
CA LYS A 54 7.60 -4.74 5.85
C LYS A 54 6.57 -3.62 6.06
N ILE A 55 6.59 -2.55 5.26
CA ILE A 55 5.54 -1.51 5.27
C ILE A 55 4.18 -2.16 5.01
N TYR A 56 4.10 -2.98 3.98
CA TYR A 56 2.88 -3.69 3.62
C TYR A 56 2.37 -4.62 4.74
N THR A 57 3.26 -5.39 5.39
CA THR A 57 2.85 -6.26 6.51
C THR A 57 2.39 -5.48 7.74
N ARG A 58 2.95 -4.29 8.01
CA ARG A 58 2.53 -3.43 9.13
C ARG A 58 1.09 -2.95 8.99
N LEU A 59 0.59 -2.73 7.76
CA LEU A 59 -0.82 -2.42 7.54
C LEU A 59 -1.73 -3.52 8.11
N ARG A 60 -1.35 -4.80 7.94
CA ARG A 60 -2.10 -5.94 8.48
C ARG A 60 -2.11 -5.94 10.01
N GLU A 61 -0.99 -5.59 10.64
CA GLU A 61 -0.87 -5.47 12.10
C GLU A 61 -1.75 -4.34 12.66
N MET A 62 -1.94 -3.27 11.88
CA MET A 62 -2.85 -2.16 12.22
C MET A 62 -4.34 -2.49 12.01
N GLY A 63 -4.68 -3.70 11.56
CA GLY A 63 -6.06 -4.13 11.36
C GLY A 63 -6.58 -3.97 9.94
N PHE A 64 -5.77 -3.53 8.98
CA PHE A 64 -6.18 -3.54 7.58
C PHE A 64 -6.20 -4.96 7.04
N ARG A 65 -7.37 -5.39 6.56
CA ARG A 65 -7.60 -6.71 5.95
C ARG A 65 -7.85 -6.54 4.46
N GLU A 66 -7.08 -7.27 3.67
CA GLU A 66 -7.24 -7.32 2.22
C GLU A 66 -8.58 -7.98 1.87
N TYR A 67 -9.34 -7.36 0.96
CA TYR A 67 -10.58 -7.96 0.45
C TYR A 67 -10.59 -8.08 -1.08
N ALA A 68 -9.77 -7.28 -1.78
CA ALA A 68 -9.59 -7.40 -3.22
C ALA A 68 -8.14 -7.12 -3.60
N THR A 69 -7.70 -7.77 -4.69
CA THR A 69 -6.42 -7.47 -5.32
C THR A 69 -6.61 -7.46 -6.82
N TRP A 70 -6.07 -6.44 -7.47
CA TRP A 70 -6.17 -6.28 -8.92
C TRP A 70 -4.79 -6.35 -9.53
N ARG A 71 -4.72 -6.99 -10.69
CA ARG A 71 -3.53 -7.00 -11.53
C ARG A 71 -3.75 -5.96 -12.61
N GLU A 72 -2.97 -4.89 -12.55
CA GLU A 72 -2.96 -3.90 -13.62
C GLU A 72 -2.28 -4.49 -14.88
N PRO A 73 -2.64 -4.01 -16.09
CA PRO A 73 -2.33 -4.69 -17.33
C PRO A 73 -0.84 -4.94 -17.52
N LYS A 74 -0.51 -6.22 -17.69
CA LYS A 74 0.82 -6.74 -17.96
C LYS A 74 1.26 -6.33 -19.36
N ASN A 75 1.97 -5.22 -19.50
CA ASN A 75 2.81 -5.07 -20.69
C ASN A 75 3.99 -6.04 -20.54
N ILE A 76 3.87 -7.23 -21.15
CA ILE A 76 4.85 -8.33 -21.14
C ILE A 76 6.03 -8.00 -22.08
N ASN A 77 6.64 -6.84 -21.88
CA ASN A 77 7.94 -6.52 -22.46
C ASN A 77 8.93 -6.50 -21.30
N GLU A 78 9.92 -7.39 -21.29
CA GLU A 78 10.94 -7.44 -20.23
C GLU A 78 11.68 -6.11 -20.06
N ARG A 79 11.77 -5.27 -21.12
CA ARG A 79 12.33 -3.90 -21.04
C ARG A 79 11.41 -2.90 -20.34
N ARG A 80 10.13 -3.23 -20.15
CA ARG A 80 9.10 -2.42 -19.49
C ARG A 80 8.41 -3.22 -18.38
N PHE A 81 9.16 -4.06 -17.67
CA PHE A 81 8.64 -4.82 -16.53
C PHE A 81 8.26 -3.86 -15.39
N ILE A 82 7.04 -3.35 -15.45
CA ILE A 82 6.44 -2.55 -14.38
C ILE A 82 5.54 -3.51 -13.61
N ASN A 83 6.03 -3.92 -12.44
CA ASN A 83 5.24 -4.71 -11.51
C ASN A 83 4.28 -3.76 -10.80
N GLN A 84 3.02 -3.79 -11.22
CA GLN A 84 1.93 -3.03 -10.60
C GLN A 84 0.99 -3.97 -9.88
N ARG A 85 0.53 -3.55 -8.71
CA ARG A 85 -0.52 -4.27 -7.98
C ARG A 85 -1.35 -3.30 -7.19
N ALA A 86 -2.66 -3.32 -7.44
CA ALA A 86 -3.63 -2.68 -6.56
C ALA A 86 -4.12 -3.67 -5.50
N VAL A 87 -4.21 -3.20 -4.26
CA VAL A 87 -4.69 -3.95 -3.11
C VAL A 87 -5.66 -3.07 -2.34
N ASP A 88 -6.85 -3.62 -2.12
CA ASP A 88 -7.90 -2.93 -1.38
C ASP A 88 -8.05 -3.55 0.00
N PHE A 89 -8.07 -2.68 1.00
CA PHE A 89 -8.13 -3.03 2.41
C PHE A 89 -9.36 -2.42 3.07
N VAL A 90 -9.95 -3.17 4.01
CA VAL A 90 -10.88 -2.67 5.00
C VAL A 90 -10.19 -2.60 6.36
N ASN A 91 -10.38 -1.50 7.09
CA ASN A 91 -9.86 -1.37 8.44
C ASN A 91 -10.79 -2.12 9.41
N TYR A 92 -10.39 -3.34 9.76
CA TYR A 92 -11.16 -4.21 10.64
C TYR A 92 -11.25 -3.66 12.08
N PHE A 93 -10.24 -2.92 12.54
CA PHE A 93 -10.22 -2.31 13.87
C PHE A 93 -10.89 -0.93 13.91
N PHE A 94 -11.47 -0.47 12.81
CA PHE A 94 -12.18 0.80 12.76
C PHE A 94 -13.31 0.84 13.79
N ASN A 95 -13.27 1.80 14.71
CA ASN A 95 -14.16 1.94 15.88
C ASN A 95 -14.08 0.86 16.97
N GLN A 96 -13.16 -0.12 16.90
CA GLN A 96 -12.95 -1.10 17.99
C GLN A 96 -12.14 -0.53 19.16
N THR A 97 -11.60 0.69 19.01
CA THR A 97 -10.84 1.44 20.01
C THR A 97 -11.66 2.54 20.70
N ARG A 98 -12.99 2.37 20.79
CA ARG A 98 -13.83 3.21 21.64
C ARG A 98 -13.77 2.77 23.10
#